data_AF-A0A562IUD2-F1
#
_entry.id   AF-A0A562IUD2-F1
#
_cell.length_a   1.000
_cell.length_b   1.000
_cell.length_c   1.000
_cell.angle_alpha   90.00
_cell.angle_beta   90.00
_cell.angle_gamma   90.00
#
_symmetry.space_group_name_H-M   'P 1'
#
loop_
_entity.id
_entity.type
_entity.pdbx_description
1 polymer ?
#
loop_
_entity_poly.entity_id
_entity_poly.type
_entity_poly.pdbx_seq_one_letter_code
_entity_poly.pdbx_strand_id
1 'polypeptide(L)'
;MTVTGLATPDVVGSGDAARRPAEGQRFLAVRFTVEPGEGRSATPPALSYQVPGAAPVPVAPALVAPGSTVEAVVAVPADATQADLVVLDDGLEQRLSLVDGAPGPGNVQVLARTQRTAEVGASRETDALFSAPGRVPATFPVTVRLDAATLQWFAGPDGSVRPRDPARAYLVLDVTMALPEGEPGAVPVDLLTLVLPDGTRRPGVDLTRSADRVLAAFDVPAGFTTGEVAVRGRATFPDGVTADLGADGVRFPVTIPAG
;
A
#
# COMPACT_ATOMS: atom_id res chain seq x y z
N MET A 1 12.84 -3.40 -1.13
CA MET A 1 13.95 -4.13 -1.78
C MET A 1 14.10 -3.53 -3.15
N THR A 2 15.28 -2.99 -3.44
CA THR A 2 15.50 -2.20 -4.66
C THR A 2 16.80 -2.63 -5.31
N VAL A 3 16.77 -2.96 -6.61
CA VAL A 3 17.99 -3.22 -7.40
C VAL A 3 18.65 -1.89 -7.73
N THR A 4 19.92 -1.75 -7.39
CA THR A 4 20.70 -0.50 -7.52
C THR A 4 21.91 -0.64 -8.46
N GLY A 5 22.13 -1.83 -9.01
CA GLY A 5 23.19 -2.08 -9.98
C GLY A 5 23.02 -3.43 -10.66
N LEU A 6 23.28 -3.46 -11.97
CA LEU A 6 23.26 -4.66 -12.81
C LEU A 6 24.46 -4.63 -13.74
N ALA A 7 25.12 -5.77 -13.91
CA ALA A 7 26.20 -5.95 -14.86
C ALA A 7 26.31 -7.41 -15.32
N THR A 8 26.97 -7.64 -16.45
CA THR A 8 27.26 -8.97 -17.01
C THR A 8 28.76 -9.15 -17.19
N PRO A 9 29.53 -9.36 -16.10
CA PRO A 9 30.97 -9.48 -16.20
C PRO A 9 31.40 -10.82 -16.82
N ASP A 10 32.42 -10.79 -17.67
CA ASP A 10 33.02 -12.02 -18.20
C ASP A 10 33.94 -12.73 -17.19
N VAL A 11 34.42 -11.98 -16.18
CA VAL A 11 35.33 -12.44 -15.12
C VAL A 11 34.95 -11.75 -13.81
N VAL A 12 35.00 -12.49 -12.71
CA VAL A 12 34.86 -11.95 -11.35
C VAL A 12 36.08 -12.32 -10.52
N GLY A 13 36.56 -11.39 -9.71
CA GLY A 13 37.81 -11.52 -8.94
C GLY A 13 39.05 -11.17 -9.77
N SER A 14 40.22 -11.45 -9.22
CA SER A 14 41.52 -11.13 -9.84
C SER A 14 42.55 -12.22 -9.56
N GLY A 15 43.61 -12.27 -10.37
CA GLY A 15 44.69 -13.26 -10.25
C GLY A 15 44.17 -14.70 -10.33
N ASP A 16 44.74 -15.59 -9.53
CA ASP A 16 44.38 -17.02 -9.50
C ASP A 16 42.98 -17.28 -8.91
N ALA A 17 42.40 -16.29 -8.22
CA ALA A 17 41.04 -16.36 -7.70
C ALA A 17 39.99 -15.95 -8.73
N ALA A 18 40.40 -15.48 -9.91
CA ALA A 18 39.49 -15.10 -10.98
C ALA A 18 38.58 -16.28 -11.37
N ARG A 19 37.31 -15.99 -11.55
CA ARG A 19 36.28 -16.94 -12.00
C ARG A 19 35.70 -16.47 -13.31
N ARG A 20 35.42 -17.41 -14.20
CA ARG A 20 34.70 -17.22 -15.46
C ARG A 20 33.43 -18.07 -15.43
N PRO A 21 32.36 -17.66 -16.14
CA PRO A 21 31.21 -18.53 -16.28
C PRO A 21 31.64 -19.82 -16.98
N ALA A 22 30.98 -20.93 -16.66
CA ALA A 22 31.19 -22.18 -17.36
C ALA A 22 30.75 -22.06 -18.83
N GLU A 23 31.15 -23.01 -19.67
CA GLU A 23 30.67 -23.06 -21.05
C GLU A 23 29.13 -23.12 -21.09
N GLY A 24 28.53 -22.31 -21.98
CA GLY A 24 27.08 -22.17 -22.07
C GLY A 24 26.44 -21.32 -20.97
N GLN A 25 27.23 -20.67 -20.11
CA GLN A 25 26.74 -19.78 -19.06
C GLN A 25 27.23 -18.33 -19.23
N ARG A 26 26.57 -17.42 -18.52
CA ARG A 26 27.00 -16.04 -18.30
C ARG A 26 26.86 -15.67 -16.83
N PHE A 27 27.60 -14.66 -16.38
CA PHE A 27 27.37 -14.08 -15.06
C PHE A 27 26.36 -12.94 -15.13
N LEU A 28 25.48 -12.90 -14.14
CA LEU A 28 24.71 -11.73 -13.75
C LEU A 28 25.27 -11.22 -12.43
N ALA A 29 25.81 -10.01 -12.42
CA ALA A 29 26.19 -9.31 -11.21
C ALA A 29 25.07 -8.34 -10.83
N VAL A 30 24.60 -8.45 -9.60
CA VAL A 30 23.50 -7.64 -9.06
C VAL A 30 23.92 -6.99 -7.77
N ARG A 31 23.51 -5.73 -7.60
CA ARG A 31 23.55 -5.01 -6.35
C ARG A 31 22.13 -4.62 -5.97
N PHE A 32 21.73 -4.93 -4.74
CA PHE A 32 20.43 -4.52 -4.21
C PHE A 32 20.53 -4.03 -2.77
N THR A 33 19.59 -3.18 -2.40
CA THR A 33 19.49 -2.63 -1.05
C THR A 33 18.29 -3.25 -0.34
N VAL A 34 18.53 -3.68 0.90
CA VAL A 34 17.51 -4.16 1.83
C VAL A 34 16.97 -2.97 2.60
N GLU A 35 15.77 -2.53 2.28
CA GLU A 35 15.13 -1.41 2.97
C GLU A 35 14.35 -1.90 4.19
N PRO A 36 14.14 -1.04 5.21
CA PRO A 36 13.15 -1.31 6.23
C PRO A 36 11.78 -1.57 5.58
N GLY A 37 11.17 -2.71 5.91
CA GLY A 37 9.79 -2.98 5.56
C GLY A 37 8.82 -2.17 6.42
N GLU A 38 7.53 -2.52 6.38
CA GLU A 38 6.46 -1.89 7.17
C GLU A 38 6.58 -2.09 8.70
N GLY A 39 7.70 -2.64 9.20
CA GLY A 39 7.94 -2.84 10.64
C GLY A 39 6.99 -3.84 11.31
N ARG A 40 6.30 -4.68 10.54
CA ARG A 40 5.28 -5.62 11.05
C ARG A 40 5.87 -6.90 11.65
N SER A 41 7.09 -7.23 11.28
CA SER A 41 7.79 -8.43 11.72
C SER A 41 9.20 -8.06 12.20
N ALA A 42 9.60 -8.66 13.32
CA ALA A 42 10.99 -8.64 13.78
C ALA A 42 11.85 -9.72 13.11
N THR A 43 11.23 -10.66 12.40
CA THR A 43 11.92 -11.71 11.65
C THR A 43 12.39 -11.16 10.30
N PRO A 44 13.69 -11.26 9.97
CA PRO A 44 14.18 -10.86 8.67
C PRO A 44 13.52 -11.67 7.53
N PRO A 45 13.35 -11.07 6.35
CA PRO A 45 12.81 -11.78 5.19
C PRO A 45 13.75 -12.91 4.75
N ALA A 46 13.19 -13.98 4.20
CA ALA A 46 13.96 -15.04 3.56
C ALA A 46 14.20 -14.67 2.08
N LEU A 47 15.46 -14.64 1.66
CA LEU A 47 15.85 -14.31 0.29
C LEU A 47 16.49 -15.51 -0.39
N SER A 48 16.22 -15.71 -1.68
CA SER A 48 16.92 -16.70 -2.49
C SER A 48 17.08 -16.25 -3.93
N TYR A 49 18.18 -16.67 -4.57
CA TYR A 49 18.35 -16.58 -6.01
C TYR A 49 17.71 -17.79 -6.67
N GLN A 50 16.85 -17.54 -7.65
CA GLN A 50 16.16 -18.58 -8.40
C GLN A 50 16.43 -18.44 -9.89
N VAL A 51 16.94 -19.50 -10.50
CA VAL A 51 17.13 -19.64 -11.95
C VAL A 51 16.27 -20.81 -12.41
N PRO A 52 15.49 -20.68 -13.50
CA PRO A 52 14.67 -21.78 -14.01
C PRO A 52 15.51 -23.05 -14.24
N GLY A 53 15.01 -24.19 -13.77
CA GLY A 53 15.70 -25.48 -13.87
C GLY A 53 16.82 -25.73 -12.84
N ALA A 54 17.09 -24.78 -11.95
CA ALA A 54 18.03 -24.93 -10.83
C ALA A 54 17.31 -24.92 -9.48
N ALA A 55 17.95 -25.51 -8.46
CA ALA A 55 17.49 -25.38 -7.08
C ALA A 55 17.69 -23.94 -6.57
N PRO A 56 16.74 -23.37 -5.80
CA PRO A 56 16.93 -22.05 -5.19
C PRO A 56 18.17 -22.00 -4.29
N VAL A 57 18.94 -20.92 -4.40
CA VAL A 57 20.13 -20.69 -3.59
C VAL A 57 19.81 -19.62 -2.54
N PRO A 58 19.81 -19.94 -1.23
CA PRO A 58 19.47 -18.97 -0.20
C PRO A 58 20.53 -17.87 -0.08
N VAL A 59 20.08 -16.63 0.16
CA VAL A 59 20.94 -15.54 0.61
C VAL A 59 21.21 -15.72 2.09
N ALA A 60 22.47 -15.60 2.51
CA ALA A 60 22.83 -15.76 3.91
C ALA A 60 22.07 -14.74 4.80
N PRO A 61 21.41 -15.18 5.89
CA PRO A 61 20.63 -14.28 6.75
C PRO A 61 21.42 -13.10 7.35
N ALA A 62 22.74 -13.25 7.50
CA ALA A 62 23.62 -12.17 7.96
C ALA A 62 23.70 -10.98 6.98
N LEU A 63 23.33 -11.18 5.70
CA LEU A 63 23.38 -10.15 4.66
C LEU A 63 22.05 -9.42 4.46
N VAL A 64 20.96 -9.87 5.09
CA VAL A 64 19.60 -9.39 4.82
C VAL A 64 19.06 -8.45 5.91
N ALA A 65 19.95 -7.85 6.71
CA ALA A 65 19.55 -6.85 7.69
C ALA A 65 19.07 -5.56 6.99
N PRO A 66 18.03 -4.87 7.49
CA PRO A 66 17.62 -3.57 6.97
C PRO A 66 18.78 -2.56 6.91
N GLY A 67 18.83 -1.79 5.82
CA GLY A 67 19.92 -0.88 5.48
C GLY A 67 21.12 -1.53 4.79
N SER A 68 21.18 -2.86 4.69
CA SER A 68 22.29 -3.55 4.05
C SER A 68 22.26 -3.39 2.54
N THR A 69 23.45 -3.31 1.94
CA THR A 69 23.63 -3.47 0.49
C THR A 69 24.27 -4.83 0.24
N VAL A 70 23.66 -5.60 -0.65
CA VAL A 70 24.13 -6.93 -1.02
C VAL A 70 24.57 -6.90 -2.48
N GLU A 71 25.78 -7.40 -2.73
CA GLU A 71 26.31 -7.64 -4.06
C GLU A 71 26.45 -9.15 -4.25
N ALA A 72 25.99 -9.63 -5.39
CA ALA A 72 26.06 -11.04 -5.73
C ALA A 72 26.34 -11.25 -7.21
N VAL A 73 26.96 -12.38 -7.49
CA VAL A 73 27.18 -12.86 -8.86
C VAL A 73 26.52 -14.22 -8.98
N VAL A 74 25.63 -14.34 -9.96
CA VAL A 74 24.89 -15.56 -10.25
C VAL A 74 25.29 -16.06 -11.64
N ALA A 75 25.66 -17.33 -11.74
CA ALA A 75 25.87 -17.98 -13.02
C ALA A 75 24.54 -18.50 -13.56
N VAL A 76 24.19 -18.13 -14.79
CA VAL A 76 22.94 -18.52 -15.45
C VAL A 76 23.24 -19.06 -16.85
N PRO A 77 22.35 -19.86 -17.46
CA PRO A 77 22.46 -20.19 -18.89
C PRO A 77 22.64 -18.93 -19.74
N ALA A 78 23.45 -19.01 -20.79
CA ALA A 78 23.80 -17.86 -21.62
C ALA A 78 22.57 -17.19 -22.28
N ASP A 79 21.55 -17.99 -22.56
CA ASP A 79 20.26 -17.60 -23.14
C ASP A 79 19.16 -17.35 -22.09
N ALA A 80 19.48 -17.40 -20.79
CA ALA A 80 18.50 -17.24 -19.73
C ALA A 80 17.83 -15.86 -19.81
N THR A 81 16.51 -15.85 -20.03
CA THR A 81 15.67 -14.65 -20.01
C THR A 81 15.06 -14.38 -18.64
N GLN A 82 15.24 -15.30 -17.69
CA GLN A 82 14.70 -15.19 -16.34
C GLN A 82 15.73 -15.67 -15.31
N ALA A 83 15.92 -14.85 -14.29
CA ALA A 83 16.61 -15.17 -13.05
C ALA A 83 16.06 -14.19 -12.01
N ASP A 84 15.62 -14.66 -10.86
CA ASP A 84 14.88 -13.85 -9.89
C ASP A 84 15.58 -13.86 -8.53
N LEU A 85 15.56 -12.71 -7.85
CA LEU A 85 15.64 -12.65 -6.40
C LEU A 85 14.22 -12.85 -5.86
N VAL A 86 14.01 -13.96 -5.16
CA VAL A 86 12.75 -14.27 -4.49
C VAL A 86 12.86 -13.80 -3.04
N VAL A 87 11.88 -13.01 -2.61
CA VAL A 87 11.73 -12.47 -1.26
C VAL A 87 10.48 -13.07 -0.66
N LEU A 88 10.62 -13.81 0.44
CA LEU A 88 9.51 -14.34 1.22
C LEU A 88 9.46 -13.63 2.57
N ASP A 89 8.37 -12.90 2.81
CA ASP A 89 8.15 -12.16 4.05
C ASP A 89 6.66 -12.16 4.42
N ASP A 90 6.34 -12.50 5.66
CA ASP A 90 4.96 -12.58 6.19
C ASP A 90 3.95 -13.29 5.25
N GLY A 91 4.39 -14.39 4.62
CA GLY A 91 3.60 -15.17 3.68
C GLY A 91 3.38 -14.51 2.31
N LEU A 92 4.02 -13.39 2.03
CA LEU A 92 4.09 -12.77 0.71
C LEU A 92 5.37 -13.19 0.00
N GLU A 93 5.21 -13.71 -1.22
CA GLU A 93 6.32 -13.90 -2.15
C GLU A 93 6.38 -12.71 -3.10
N GLN A 94 7.54 -12.07 -3.18
CA GLN A 94 7.84 -11.04 -4.17
C GLN A 94 9.08 -11.43 -4.96
N ARG A 95 9.09 -11.11 -6.24
CA ARG A 95 10.18 -11.45 -7.16
C ARG A 95 10.78 -10.17 -7.74
N LEU A 96 12.09 -10.14 -7.87
CA LEU A 96 12.81 -9.07 -8.55
C LEU A 96 13.72 -9.72 -9.59
N SER A 97 13.56 -9.35 -10.85
CA SER A 97 14.39 -9.88 -11.92
C SER A 97 15.84 -9.44 -11.71
N LEU A 98 16.76 -10.41 -11.76
CA LEU A 98 18.20 -10.21 -11.73
C LEU A 98 18.76 -9.84 -13.11
N VAL A 99 17.93 -9.89 -14.16
CA VAL A 99 18.33 -9.59 -15.53
C VAL A 99 18.20 -8.08 -15.80
N ASP A 100 17.10 -7.49 -15.36
CA ASP A 100 16.74 -6.09 -15.66
C ASP A 100 16.28 -5.29 -14.43
N GLY A 101 16.20 -5.91 -13.25
CA GLY A 101 15.79 -5.25 -12.01
C GLY A 101 14.28 -5.08 -11.88
N ALA A 102 13.49 -5.52 -12.85
CA ALA A 102 12.05 -5.32 -12.85
C ALA A 102 11.35 -6.16 -11.76
N PRO A 103 10.31 -5.63 -11.09
CA PRO A 103 9.48 -6.42 -10.20
C PRO A 103 8.74 -7.50 -11.00
N GLY A 104 8.62 -8.68 -10.41
CA GLY A 104 7.91 -9.80 -11.01
C GLY A 104 6.39 -9.62 -11.00
N PRO A 105 5.67 -10.36 -11.86
CA PRO A 105 4.22 -10.38 -11.84
C PRO A 105 3.71 -10.87 -10.48
N GLY A 106 2.73 -10.17 -9.91
CA GLY A 106 2.16 -10.50 -8.61
C GLY A 106 2.84 -9.85 -7.41
N ASN A 107 3.91 -9.07 -7.61
CA ASN A 107 4.42 -8.20 -6.56
C ASN A 107 3.35 -7.21 -6.12
N VAL A 108 3.33 -6.91 -4.82
CA VAL A 108 2.40 -5.93 -4.24
C VAL A 108 2.80 -4.54 -4.66
N GLN A 109 2.08 -3.99 -5.64
CA GLN A 109 2.49 -2.77 -6.34
C GLN A 109 2.56 -1.56 -5.41
N VAL A 110 1.65 -1.45 -4.44
CA VAL A 110 1.61 -0.32 -3.52
C VAL A 110 2.84 -0.28 -2.58
N LEU A 111 3.48 -1.43 -2.31
CA LEU A 111 4.67 -1.48 -1.45
C LEU A 111 5.93 -0.95 -2.17
N ALA A 112 5.92 -0.90 -3.51
CA ALA A 112 7.02 -0.33 -4.28
C ALA A 112 7.00 1.21 -4.30
N ARG A 113 5.90 1.83 -3.85
CA ARG A 113 5.72 3.29 -3.93
C ARG A 113 6.48 3.99 -2.81
N THR A 114 7.25 5.00 -3.19
CA THR A 114 7.92 5.91 -2.23
C THR A 114 6.96 6.91 -1.59
N GLN A 115 5.87 7.25 -2.27
CA GLN A 115 4.84 8.19 -1.82
C GLN A 115 3.48 7.49 -1.77
N ARG A 116 2.92 7.38 -0.56
CA ARG A 116 1.66 6.69 -0.29
C ARG A 116 0.65 7.51 0.50
N THR A 117 1.05 8.66 1.02
CA THR A 117 0.20 9.50 1.86
C THR A 117 0.00 10.85 1.20
N ALA A 118 -1.25 11.32 1.22
CA ALA A 118 -1.62 12.70 0.95
C ALA A 118 -1.94 13.36 2.28
N GLU A 119 -1.18 14.38 2.65
CA GLU A 119 -1.55 15.31 3.72
C GLU A 119 -2.54 16.31 3.15
N VAL A 120 -3.77 16.29 3.65
CA VAL A 120 -4.87 17.13 3.17
C VAL A 120 -5.09 18.31 4.12
N GLY A 121 -5.16 18.05 5.43
CA GLY A 121 -5.28 19.07 6.48
C GLY A 121 -6.43 20.07 6.27
N ALA A 122 -7.57 19.61 5.74
CA ALA A 122 -8.68 20.49 5.35
C ALA A 122 -9.94 20.24 6.18
N SER A 123 -10.63 21.32 6.51
CA SER A 123 -11.92 21.31 7.19
C SER A 123 -12.99 22.04 6.36
N ARG A 124 -14.21 21.53 6.38
CA ARG A 124 -15.39 22.09 5.69
C ARG A 124 -16.61 21.96 6.57
N GLU A 125 -17.47 22.97 6.54
CA GLU A 125 -18.76 22.95 7.21
C GLU A 125 -19.88 22.61 6.22
N THR A 126 -20.88 21.89 6.71
CA THR A 126 -22.14 21.61 6.00
C THR A 126 -23.26 21.44 7.01
N ASP A 127 -24.49 21.68 6.60
CA ASP A 127 -25.65 21.33 7.41
C ASP A 127 -25.97 19.84 7.27
N ALA A 128 -26.39 19.22 8.38
CA ALA A 128 -26.93 17.87 8.40
C ALA A 128 -28.24 17.82 9.17
N LEU A 129 -29.24 17.13 8.61
CA LEU A 129 -30.49 16.82 9.28
C LEU A 129 -30.29 15.58 10.15
N PHE A 130 -30.48 15.73 11.46
CA PHE A 130 -30.44 14.63 12.41
C PHE A 130 -31.85 14.19 12.78
N SER A 131 -32.09 12.88 12.79
CA SER A 131 -33.36 12.29 13.21
C SER A 131 -33.13 11.07 14.10
N ALA A 132 -33.99 10.90 15.11
CA ALA A 132 -33.94 9.77 16.03
C ALA A 132 -35.37 9.38 16.46
N PRO A 133 -35.63 8.10 16.78
CA PRO A 133 -36.95 7.67 17.25
C PRO A 133 -37.43 8.48 18.46
N GLY A 134 -38.65 9.01 18.39
CA GLY A 134 -39.25 9.80 19.48
C GLY A 134 -38.68 11.23 19.65
N ARG A 135 -37.81 11.69 18.75
CA ARG A 135 -37.30 13.08 18.74
C ARG A 135 -37.74 13.81 17.48
N VAL A 136 -37.94 15.12 17.61
CA VAL A 136 -38.19 16.00 16.46
C VAL A 136 -36.88 16.12 15.66
N PRO A 137 -36.88 15.85 14.33
CA PRO A 137 -35.70 16.06 13.51
C PRO A 137 -35.24 17.51 13.53
N ALA A 138 -33.93 17.73 13.54
CA ALA A 138 -33.34 19.07 13.59
C ALA A 138 -32.06 19.12 12.75
N THR A 139 -31.83 20.28 12.14
CA THR A 139 -30.63 20.55 11.35
C THR A 139 -29.57 21.19 12.24
N PHE A 140 -28.35 20.69 12.14
CA PHE A 140 -27.19 21.24 12.82
C PHE A 140 -26.06 21.46 11.81
N PRO A 141 -25.27 22.54 11.94
CA PRO A 141 -24.04 22.66 11.21
C PRO A 141 -23.06 21.58 11.72
N VAL A 142 -22.32 20.98 10.80
CA VAL A 142 -21.39 19.89 11.05
C VAL A 142 -20.07 20.24 10.39
N THR A 143 -18.99 20.08 11.14
CA THR A 143 -17.63 20.27 10.64
C THR A 143 -17.03 18.91 10.29
N VAL A 144 -16.67 18.73 9.02
CA VAL A 144 -15.98 17.54 8.52
C VAL A 144 -14.53 17.91 8.25
N ARG A 145 -13.61 17.10 8.76
CA ARG A 145 -12.17 17.30 8.60
C ARG A 145 -11.55 16.06 7.97
N LEU A 146 -10.75 16.26 6.92
CA LEU A 146 -9.90 15.24 6.32
C LEU A 146 -8.45 15.67 6.52
N ASP A 147 -7.74 14.95 7.37
CA ASP A 147 -6.34 15.24 7.69
C ASP A 147 -5.40 14.55 6.70
N ALA A 148 -5.58 13.25 6.47
CA ALA A 148 -4.74 12.50 5.56
C ALA A 148 -5.49 11.37 4.83
N ALA A 149 -4.93 10.93 3.71
CA ALA A 149 -5.35 9.72 3.01
C ALA A 149 -4.11 8.89 2.64
N THR A 150 -4.05 7.63 3.07
CA THR A 150 -2.87 6.76 2.95
C THR A 150 -3.19 5.46 2.23
N LEU A 151 -2.42 5.14 1.19
CA LEU A 151 -2.47 3.85 0.50
C LEU A 151 -1.79 2.76 1.34
N GLN A 152 -2.53 1.70 1.63
CA GLN A 152 -2.09 0.58 2.47
C GLN A 152 -2.40 -0.78 1.82
N TRP A 153 -1.44 -1.69 1.91
CA TRP A 153 -1.66 -3.12 1.64
C TRP A 153 -2.08 -3.86 2.91
N PHE A 154 -1.36 -3.62 4.02
CA PHE A 154 -1.67 -4.16 5.33
C PHE A 154 -2.47 -3.11 6.11
N ALA A 155 -3.80 -3.21 6.06
CA ALA A 155 -4.72 -2.28 6.70
C ALA A 155 -5.51 -2.97 7.82
N GLY A 156 -6.33 -2.20 8.55
CA GLY A 156 -6.98 -2.68 9.77
C GLY A 156 -6.13 -2.43 11.02
N PRO A 157 -6.73 -2.53 12.22
CA PRO A 157 -6.04 -2.27 13.49
C PRO A 157 -4.73 -3.07 13.67
N ASP A 158 -4.74 -4.33 13.21
CA ASP A 158 -3.60 -5.23 13.30
C ASP A 158 -2.97 -5.52 11.92
N GLY A 159 -3.30 -4.72 10.89
CA GLY A 159 -2.87 -4.91 9.49
C GLY A 159 -3.26 -6.25 8.87
N SER A 160 -4.26 -6.92 9.44
CA SER A 160 -4.76 -8.22 9.02
C SER A 160 -5.68 -8.13 7.80
N VAL A 161 -6.12 -6.93 7.45
CA VAL A 161 -7.00 -6.69 6.31
C VAL A 161 -6.15 -6.33 5.10
N ARG A 162 -6.33 -7.09 4.01
CA ARG A 162 -5.58 -6.94 2.77
C ARG A 162 -6.55 -6.76 1.59
N PRO A 163 -6.19 -5.98 0.57
CA PRO A 163 -6.93 -5.98 -0.69
C PRO A 163 -6.93 -7.38 -1.33
N ARG A 164 -7.85 -7.61 -2.27
CA ARG A 164 -8.05 -8.93 -2.88
C ARG A 164 -6.87 -9.39 -3.75
N ASP A 165 -6.18 -8.46 -4.39
CA ASP A 165 -5.09 -8.78 -5.33
C ASP A 165 -3.96 -7.73 -5.29
N PRO A 166 -2.72 -8.09 -5.69
CA PRO A 166 -1.53 -7.24 -5.55
C PRO A 166 -1.54 -5.91 -6.31
N ALA A 167 -2.49 -5.70 -7.24
CA ALA A 167 -2.66 -4.45 -7.98
C ALA A 167 -3.67 -3.50 -7.30
N ARG A 168 -4.12 -3.81 -6.08
CA ARG A 168 -5.06 -3.03 -5.27
C ARG A 168 -4.41 -2.50 -4.00
N ALA A 169 -5.01 -1.47 -3.43
CA ALA A 169 -4.67 -0.88 -2.15
C ALA A 169 -5.94 -0.38 -1.46
N TYR A 170 -5.91 -0.28 -0.13
CA TYR A 170 -6.87 0.53 0.60
C TYR A 170 -6.36 1.96 0.70
N LEU A 171 -7.18 2.93 0.31
CA LEU A 171 -6.98 4.33 0.63
C LEU A 171 -7.63 4.61 1.98
N VAL A 172 -6.87 4.47 3.06
CA VAL A 172 -7.32 4.67 4.45
C VAL A 172 -7.36 6.15 4.77
N LEU A 173 -8.45 6.62 5.36
CA LEU A 173 -8.68 8.04 5.67
C LEU A 173 -8.46 8.32 7.15
N ASP A 174 -7.81 9.44 7.44
CA ASP A 174 -7.93 10.14 8.72
C ASP A 174 -8.99 11.23 8.57
N VAL A 175 -10.25 10.85 8.84
CA VAL A 175 -11.42 11.70 8.63
C VAL A 175 -12.27 11.73 9.89
N THR A 176 -12.68 12.93 10.28
CA THR A 176 -13.52 13.16 11.47
C THR A 176 -14.69 14.08 11.15
N MET A 177 -15.72 13.99 11.98
CA MET A 177 -16.92 14.81 11.91
C MET A 177 -17.31 15.26 13.32
N ALA A 178 -17.57 16.56 13.48
CA ALA A 178 -17.92 17.17 14.76
C ALA A 178 -19.22 17.97 14.66
N LEU A 179 -20.05 17.85 15.69
CA LEU A 179 -21.16 18.78 15.94
C LEU A 179 -20.64 20.05 16.62
N PRO A 180 -21.43 21.14 16.66
CA PRO A 180 -21.03 22.36 17.36
C PRO A 180 -20.82 22.04 18.83
N GLU A 181 -19.68 22.49 19.37
CA GLU A 181 -19.26 22.25 20.77
C GLU A 181 -19.05 20.76 21.13
N GLY A 182 -19.09 19.85 20.15
CA GLY A 182 -18.86 18.42 20.32
C GLY A 182 -17.42 18.01 19.98
N GLU A 183 -16.98 16.91 20.59
CA GLU A 183 -15.71 16.28 20.22
C GLU A 183 -15.80 15.64 18.81
N PRO A 184 -14.73 15.70 18.00
CA PRO A 184 -14.68 15.02 16.71
C PRO A 184 -14.89 13.51 16.85
N GLY A 185 -15.86 12.97 16.12
CA GLY A 185 -16.15 11.56 16.03
C GLY A 185 -15.78 10.98 14.67
N ALA A 186 -15.85 9.65 14.58
CA ALA A 186 -15.64 8.95 13.32
C ALA A 186 -16.76 9.25 12.31
N VAL A 187 -16.42 9.25 11.02
CA VAL A 187 -17.39 9.42 9.94
C VAL A 187 -17.91 8.05 9.52
N PRO A 188 -19.24 7.80 9.55
CA PRO A 188 -19.82 6.57 9.01
C PRO A 188 -19.44 6.37 7.55
N VAL A 189 -19.03 5.16 7.19
CA VAL A 189 -18.56 4.85 5.82
C VAL A 189 -19.66 4.99 4.76
N ASP A 190 -20.92 4.89 5.17
CA ASP A 190 -22.09 5.12 4.30
C ASP A 190 -22.21 6.58 3.83
N LEU A 191 -21.58 7.53 4.52
CA LEU A 191 -21.47 8.93 4.08
C LEU A 191 -20.32 9.15 3.10
N LEU A 192 -19.42 8.18 2.94
CA LEU A 192 -18.18 8.35 2.20
C LEU A 192 -18.30 7.81 0.78
N THR A 193 -17.93 8.64 -0.18
CA THR A 193 -17.79 8.24 -1.58
C THR A 193 -16.53 8.83 -2.17
N LEU A 194 -15.67 7.99 -2.75
CA LEU A 194 -14.55 8.46 -3.57
C LEU A 194 -15.01 8.59 -5.02
N VAL A 195 -14.76 9.75 -5.61
CA VAL A 195 -14.98 10.02 -7.03
C VAL A 195 -13.62 10.05 -7.72
N LEU A 196 -13.43 9.15 -8.69
CA LEU A 196 -12.23 9.07 -9.51
C LEU A 196 -12.29 10.06 -10.68
N PRO A 197 -11.16 10.41 -11.32
CA PRO A 197 -11.13 11.38 -12.42
C PRO A 197 -11.97 11.00 -13.65
N ASP A 198 -12.19 9.70 -13.86
CA ASP A 198 -13.07 9.17 -14.91
C ASP A 198 -14.57 9.24 -14.54
N GLY A 199 -14.90 9.81 -13.36
CA GLY A 199 -16.25 9.88 -12.82
C GLY A 199 -16.69 8.62 -12.09
N THR A 200 -15.87 7.56 -12.05
CA THR A 200 -16.17 6.33 -11.33
C THR A 200 -16.31 6.61 -9.84
N ARG A 201 -17.33 6.01 -9.21
CA ARG A 201 -17.61 6.17 -7.78
C ARG A 201 -17.28 4.89 -7.03
N ARG A 202 -16.64 5.03 -5.86
CA ARG A 202 -16.34 3.93 -4.94
C ARG A 202 -16.96 4.24 -3.58
N PRO A 203 -17.78 3.33 -3.02
CA PRO A 203 -18.33 3.52 -1.68
C PRO A 203 -17.23 3.36 -0.63
N GLY A 204 -17.40 4.03 0.51
CA GLY A 204 -16.57 3.79 1.68
C GLY A 204 -16.70 2.35 2.19
N VAL A 205 -15.62 1.83 2.75
CA VAL A 205 -15.59 0.54 3.46
C VAL A 205 -15.05 0.75 4.86
N ASP A 206 -15.61 0.03 5.81
CA ASP A 206 -15.05 -0.04 7.16
C ASP A 206 -14.11 -1.24 7.25
N LEU A 207 -12.85 -0.98 7.58
CA LEU A 207 -11.82 -2.00 7.71
C LEU A 207 -11.71 -2.56 9.13
N THR A 208 -12.54 -2.11 10.07
CA THR A 208 -12.67 -2.75 11.38
C THR A 208 -13.96 -3.57 11.49
N ARG A 209 -13.96 -4.56 12.38
CA ARG A 209 -15.15 -5.32 12.78
C ARG A 209 -15.74 -4.82 14.11
N SER A 210 -15.18 -3.74 14.66
CA SER A 210 -15.57 -3.20 15.95
C SER A 210 -16.78 -2.30 15.81
N ALA A 211 -17.73 -2.39 16.75
CA ALA A 211 -18.91 -1.53 16.75
C ALA A 211 -18.65 -0.11 17.30
N ASP A 212 -17.52 0.09 17.98
CA ASP A 212 -17.12 1.33 18.66
C ASP A 212 -16.04 2.13 17.92
N ARG A 213 -15.55 1.62 16.78
CA ARG A 213 -14.52 2.27 15.95
C ARG A 213 -14.90 2.13 14.49
N VAL A 214 -14.48 3.09 13.69
CA VAL A 214 -14.58 3.02 12.23
C VAL A 214 -13.19 3.25 11.67
N LEU A 215 -12.74 2.38 10.77
CA LEU A 215 -11.54 2.59 9.99
C LEU A 215 -11.94 2.77 8.54
N ALA A 216 -12.28 4.00 8.19
CA ALA A 216 -12.79 4.37 6.89
C ALA A 216 -11.71 4.24 5.81
N ALA A 217 -12.05 3.56 4.72
CA ALA A 217 -11.20 3.45 3.55
C ALA A 217 -11.98 3.34 2.24
N PHE A 218 -11.24 3.31 1.13
CA PHE A 218 -11.74 2.91 -0.18
C PHE A 218 -10.85 1.82 -0.78
N ASP A 219 -11.43 0.83 -1.46
CA ASP A 219 -10.66 -0.10 -2.29
C ASP A 219 -10.34 0.56 -3.65
N VAL A 220 -9.05 0.80 -3.90
CA VAL A 220 -8.55 1.53 -5.08
C VAL A 220 -7.44 0.75 -5.80
N PRO A 221 -7.15 1.06 -7.07
CA PRO A 221 -5.93 0.57 -7.71
C PRO A 221 -4.69 0.99 -6.92
N ALA A 222 -3.68 0.13 -6.85
CA ALA A 222 -2.42 0.43 -6.17
C ALA A 222 -1.69 1.66 -6.74
N GLY A 223 -1.91 1.94 -8.03
CA GLY A 223 -1.43 3.15 -8.73
C GLY A 223 -2.34 4.37 -8.59
N PHE A 224 -3.28 4.40 -7.64
CA PHE A 224 -4.13 5.58 -7.40
C PHE A 224 -3.28 6.82 -7.12
N THR A 225 -3.57 7.91 -7.83
CA THR A 225 -2.87 9.18 -7.67
C THR A 225 -3.78 10.34 -7.32
N THR A 226 -5.04 10.33 -7.77
CA THR A 226 -5.94 11.45 -7.51
C THR A 226 -7.41 11.04 -7.53
N GLY A 227 -8.20 11.74 -6.73
CA GLY A 227 -9.65 11.60 -6.65
C GLY A 227 -10.23 12.64 -5.69
N GLU A 228 -11.55 12.63 -5.52
CA GLU A 228 -12.27 13.52 -4.62
C GLU A 228 -13.05 12.68 -3.60
N VAL A 229 -12.78 12.88 -2.32
CA VAL A 229 -13.54 12.28 -1.23
C VAL A 229 -14.74 13.17 -0.95
N ALA A 230 -15.94 12.64 -1.18
CA ALA A 230 -17.19 13.28 -0.84
C ALA A 230 -17.76 12.71 0.46
N VAL A 231 -18.19 13.59 1.36
CA VAL A 231 -18.93 13.25 2.59
C VAL A 231 -20.35 13.80 2.44
N ARG A 232 -21.31 12.91 2.16
CA ARG A 232 -22.68 13.26 1.79
C ARG A 232 -23.64 12.08 1.94
N GLY A 233 -24.93 12.33 1.76
CA GLY A 233 -25.96 11.30 1.84
C GLY A 233 -26.35 11.03 3.29
N ARG A 234 -26.74 9.79 3.58
CA ARG A 234 -27.40 9.41 4.83
C ARG A 234 -26.73 8.21 5.48
N ALA A 235 -26.55 8.28 6.79
CA ALA A 235 -26.05 7.17 7.60
C ALA A 235 -26.78 7.09 8.95
N THR A 236 -26.84 5.89 9.50
CA THR A 236 -27.39 5.64 10.84
C THR A 236 -26.26 5.21 11.76
N PHE A 237 -26.11 5.92 12.88
CA PHE A 237 -25.14 5.62 13.92
C PHE A 237 -25.59 4.42 14.77
N PRO A 238 -24.68 3.77 15.50
CA PRO A 238 -25.01 2.62 16.35
C PRO A 238 -26.08 2.89 17.42
N ASP A 239 -26.24 4.13 17.85
CA ASP A 239 -27.26 4.57 18.82
C ASP A 239 -28.65 4.80 18.20
N GLY A 240 -28.79 4.56 16.88
CA GLY A 240 -30.05 4.70 16.13
C GLY A 240 -30.32 6.13 15.63
N VAL A 241 -29.44 7.09 15.90
CA VAL A 241 -29.51 8.42 15.29
C VAL A 241 -29.16 8.32 13.81
N THR A 242 -29.87 9.05 12.96
CA THR A 242 -29.55 9.16 11.54
C THR A 242 -29.11 10.58 11.22
N ALA A 243 -27.99 10.73 10.53
CA ALA A 243 -27.58 11.96 9.88
C ALA A 243 -27.86 11.91 8.37
N ASP A 244 -28.37 13.02 7.82
CA ASP A 244 -28.55 13.23 6.38
C ASP A 244 -27.90 14.56 5.97
N LEU A 245 -26.80 14.48 5.22
CA LEU A 245 -26.00 15.60 4.71
C LEU A 245 -26.47 16.05 3.31
N GLY A 246 -27.53 15.43 2.76
CA GLY A 246 -28.03 15.72 1.43
C GLY A 246 -27.06 15.30 0.30
N ALA A 247 -27.37 15.72 -0.93
CA ALA A 247 -26.60 15.34 -2.12
C ALA A 247 -25.34 16.18 -2.35
N ASP A 248 -25.33 17.41 -1.81
CA ASP A 248 -24.29 18.40 -2.01
C ASP A 248 -23.10 18.16 -1.06
N GLY A 249 -23.37 17.99 0.24
CA GLY A 249 -22.40 17.67 1.29
C GLY A 249 -21.09 18.46 1.17
N VAL A 250 -19.96 17.81 1.52
CA VAL A 250 -18.63 18.40 1.36
C VAL A 250 -17.71 17.49 0.55
N ARG A 251 -16.66 18.10 -0.04
CA ARG A 251 -15.71 17.43 -0.92
C ARG A 251 -14.28 17.84 -0.62
N PHE A 252 -13.39 16.87 -0.71
CA PHE A 252 -11.95 17.05 -0.47
C PHE A 252 -11.16 16.45 -1.63
N PRO A 253 -10.38 17.25 -2.37
CA PRO A 253 -9.44 16.70 -3.34
C PRO A 253 -8.33 15.95 -2.60
N VAL A 254 -7.97 14.77 -3.10
CA VAL A 254 -6.87 13.95 -2.60
C VAL A 254 -5.92 13.72 -3.76
N THR A 255 -4.63 13.98 -3.53
CA THR A 255 -3.57 13.75 -4.51
C THR A 255 -2.37 13.11 -3.85
N ILE A 256 -2.01 11.92 -4.31
CA ILE A 256 -0.81 11.19 -3.93
C ILE A 256 0.10 11.16 -5.16
N PRO A 257 1.31 11.72 -5.12
CA PRO A 257 2.23 11.73 -6.25
C PRO A 257 2.43 10.33 -6.83
N ALA A 258 2.50 10.20 -8.15
CA ALA A 258 2.96 8.96 -8.75
C ALA A 258 4.38 8.66 -8.25
N GLY A 259 4.63 7.41 -7.91
CA GLY A 259 5.90 6.93 -7.37
C GLY A 259 6.00 5.43 -7.50
#